data_AF-A0A4V1N431-F1
#
_entry.id   AF-A0A4V1N431-F1
#
_cell.length_a   1.000
_cell.length_b   1.000
_cell.length_c   1.000
_cell.angle_alpha   90.00
_cell.angle_beta   90.00
_cell.angle_gamma   90.00
#
_symmetry.space_group_name_H-M   'P 1'
#
loop_
_entity.id
_entity.type
_entity.pdbx_description
1 polymer ?
#
loop_
_entity_poly.entity_id
_entity_poly.type
_entity_poly.pdbx_seq_one_letter_code
_entity_poly.pdbx_strand_id
1 'polypeptide(L)'
;MTRSVPPYRDNRSSDQPVRHSRRFSDEIVEEACRVFQKRTDRKLTHEDGRQILENLVGFFSTLHEWDHASAKPHHEGGPSN
;
A
#
# COMPACT_ATOMS: atom_id res chain seq x y z
N MET A 1 19.46 30.97 23.06
CA MET A 1 18.32 30.04 22.84
C MET A 1 18.48 29.39 21.48
N THR A 2 19.15 28.25 21.38
CA THR A 2 19.32 27.49 20.12
C THR A 2 18.72 26.10 20.32
N ARG A 3 17.61 25.82 19.61
CA ARG A 3 16.87 24.55 19.70
C ARG A 3 17.71 23.43 19.06
N SER A 4 17.99 22.39 19.85
CA SER A 4 18.58 21.14 19.40
C SER A 4 17.57 20.37 18.53
N VAL A 5 17.95 20.04 17.30
CA VAL A 5 17.14 19.22 16.39
C VAL A 5 17.41 17.75 16.72
N PRO A 6 16.40 16.93 17.05
CA PRO A 6 16.63 15.51 17.32
C PRO A 6 17.05 14.79 16.01
N PRO A 7 18.00 13.85 16.06
CA PRO A 7 18.38 13.08 14.88
C PRO A 7 17.18 12.27 14.41
N TYR A 8 16.99 12.26 13.09
CA TYR A 8 15.96 11.48 12.40
C TYR A 8 16.10 10.01 12.84
N ARG A 9 15.08 9.49 13.53
CA ARG A 9 15.06 8.10 13.99
C ARG A 9 14.97 7.22 12.75
N ASP A 10 16.09 6.61 12.40
CA ASP A 10 16.19 5.62 11.33
C ASP A 10 15.35 4.40 11.76
N ASN A 11 14.08 4.40 11.37
CA ASN A 11 13.15 3.33 11.68
C ASN A 11 13.18 2.27 10.56
N ARG A 12 14.38 1.95 10.03
CA ARG A 12 14.62 0.70 9.30
C ARG A 12 14.53 -0.48 10.26
N SER A 13 13.32 -0.82 10.68
CA SER A 13 13.01 -2.24 10.93
C SER A 13 12.86 -2.91 9.56
N SER A 14 14.00 -3.20 8.93
CA SER A 14 14.07 -3.95 7.67
C SER A 14 14.02 -5.48 7.89
N ASP A 15 13.50 -5.92 9.03
CA ASP A 15 13.55 -7.32 9.47
C ASP A 15 12.22 -7.80 10.07
N GLN A 16 11.09 -7.26 9.60
CA GLN A 16 9.89 -8.09 9.63
C GLN A 16 9.95 -8.99 8.39
N PRO A 17 10.04 -10.32 8.53
CA PRO A 17 9.71 -11.19 7.42
C PRO A 17 8.26 -10.88 7.10
N VAL A 18 8.04 -10.15 6.01
CA VAL A 18 6.71 -9.93 5.46
C VAL A 18 6.16 -11.34 5.32
N ARG A 19 5.19 -11.69 6.17
CA ARG A 19 4.53 -12.98 6.09
C ARG A 19 3.76 -12.89 4.79
N HIS A 20 4.38 -13.36 3.71
CA HIS A 20 3.75 -13.50 2.41
C HIS A 20 2.62 -14.49 2.62
N SER A 21 1.46 -13.92 2.94
CA SER A 21 0.24 -14.67 3.06
C SER A 21 0.09 -15.41 1.74
N ARG A 22 -0.28 -16.70 1.79
CA ARG A 22 -0.75 -17.44 0.60
C ARG A 22 -2.08 -16.86 0.07
N ARG A 23 -2.27 -15.55 0.19
CA ARG A 23 -3.44 -14.79 -0.21
C ARG A 23 -3.61 -14.78 -1.72
N PHE A 24 -2.51 -14.93 -2.44
CA PHE A 24 -2.47 -14.99 -3.91
C PHE A 24 -2.00 -16.38 -4.34
N SER A 25 -2.69 -16.97 -5.31
CA SER A 25 -2.24 -18.21 -5.95
C SER A 25 -0.94 -17.98 -6.69
N ASP A 26 -0.12 -19.03 -6.86
CA ASP A 26 1.12 -18.89 -7.62
C ASP A 26 0.84 -18.51 -9.09
N GLU A 27 -0.29 -18.94 -9.65
CA GLU A 27 -0.76 -18.56 -10.99
C GLU A 27 -0.94 -17.05 -11.15
N ILE A 28 -1.60 -16.38 -10.19
CA ILE A 28 -1.81 -14.92 -10.29
C ILE A 28 -0.52 -14.15 -10.00
N VAL A 29 0.36 -14.71 -9.17
CA VAL A 29 1.70 -14.15 -8.91
C VAL A 29 2.58 -14.22 -10.17
N GLU A 30 2.58 -15.35 -10.86
CA GLU A 30 3.29 -15.52 -12.14
C GLU A 30 2.75 -14.56 -13.20
N GLU A 31 1.43 -14.39 -13.27
CA GLU A 31 0.82 -13.45 -14.19
C GLU A 31 1.20 -12.00 -13.87
N ALA A 32 1.21 -11.63 -12.59
CA ALA A 32 1.68 -10.31 -12.16
C ALA A 32 3.14 -10.10 -12.58
N CYS A 33 4.03 -11.06 -12.34
CA CYS A 33 5.40 -10.99 -12.81
C CYS A 33 5.46 -10.81 -14.34
N ARG A 34 4.71 -11.60 -15.11
CA ARG A 34 4.70 -11.52 -16.58
C ARG A 34 4.26 -10.15 -17.11
N VAL A 35 3.24 -9.56 -16.49
CA VAL A 35 2.71 -8.24 -16.88
C VAL A 35 3.73 -7.14 -16.55
N PHE A 36 4.29 -7.15 -15.35
CA PHE A 36 5.16 -6.08 -14.87
C PHE A 36 6.61 -6.21 -15.34
N GLN A 37 7.07 -7.42 -15.67
CA GLN A 37 8.41 -7.64 -16.23
C GLN A 37 8.63 -6.88 -17.54
N LYS A 38 7.57 -6.66 -18.33
CA LYS A 38 7.65 -5.86 -19.58
C LYS A 38 7.95 -4.37 -19.34
N ARG A 39 7.84 -3.91 -18.09
CA ARG A 39 7.96 -2.50 -17.70
C ARG A 39 9.22 -2.21 -16.90
N THR A 40 10.05 -3.22 -16.66
CA THR A 40 11.28 -3.08 -15.88
C THR A 40 12.35 -4.01 -16.41
N ASP A 41 13.59 -3.52 -16.43
CA ASP A 41 14.76 -4.31 -16.80
C ASP A 41 15.22 -5.24 -15.67
N ARG A 42 14.71 -5.06 -14.44
CA ARG A 42 15.00 -5.94 -13.31
C ARG A 42 14.23 -7.24 -13.43
N LYS A 43 14.90 -8.39 -13.29
CA LYS A 43 14.22 -9.68 -13.22
C LYS A 43 13.33 -9.74 -11.97
N LEU A 44 12.02 -9.91 -12.17
CA LEU A 44 11.05 -10.05 -11.09
C LEU A 44 11.05 -11.48 -10.57
N THR A 45 11.05 -11.61 -9.25
CA THR A 45 10.85 -12.88 -8.55
C THR A 45 9.37 -13.06 -8.21
N HIS A 46 8.95 -14.27 -7.84
CA HIS A 46 7.58 -14.50 -7.33
C HIS A 46 7.29 -13.63 -6.12
N GLU A 47 8.33 -13.27 -5.36
CA GLU A 47 8.17 -12.39 -4.22
C GLU A 47 7.88 -10.95 -4.62
N ASP A 48 8.59 -10.43 -5.63
CA ASP A 48 8.24 -9.14 -6.23
C ASP A 48 6.78 -9.17 -6.75
N GLY A 49 6.35 -10.28 -7.37
CA GLY A 49 4.97 -10.45 -7.83
C GLY A 49 3.94 -10.36 -6.71
N ARG A 50 4.20 -10.99 -5.55
CA ARG A 50 3.32 -10.89 -4.37
C ARG A 50 3.24 -9.46 -3.85
N GLN A 51 4.37 -8.77 -3.74
CA GLN A 51 4.41 -7.38 -3.28
C GLN A 51 3.70 -6.43 -4.23
N ILE A 52 3.83 -6.64 -5.55
CA ILE A 52 3.07 -5.89 -6.56
C ILE A 52 1.57 -6.07 -6.32
N LEU A 53 1.10 -7.30 -6.12
CA LEU A 53 -0.31 -7.59 -5.88
C LEU A 53 -0.81 -6.98 -4.56
N GLU A 54 -0.03 -7.07 -3.48
CA GLU A 54 -0.36 -6.42 -2.20
C GLU A 54 -0.50 -4.91 -2.35
N ASN A 55 0.44 -4.28 -3.06
CA ASN A 55 0.40 -2.83 -3.32
C ASN A 55 -0.81 -2.43 -4.15
N LEU A 56 -1.15 -3.21 -5.19
CA LEU A 56 -2.33 -2.95 -6.01
C LEU A 56 -3.61 -3.04 -5.18
N VAL A 57 -3.77 -4.10 -4.39
CA VAL A 57 -4.94 -4.27 -3.52
C VAL A 57 -5.03 -3.13 -2.52
N GLY A 58 -3.92 -2.75 -1.88
CA GLY A 58 -3.87 -1.64 -0.94
C GLY A 58 -4.29 -0.31 -1.59
N PHE A 59 -3.71 0.02 -2.74
CA PHE A 59 -4.01 1.24 -3.48
C PHE A 59 -5.51 1.39 -3.79
N PHE A 60 -6.13 0.36 -4.38
CA PHE A 60 -7.56 0.42 -4.71
C PHE A 60 -8.46 0.38 -3.47
N SER A 61 -8.04 -0.29 -2.39
CA SER A 61 -8.77 -0.26 -1.11
C SER A 61 -8.82 1.16 -0.54
N THR A 62 -7.70 1.88 -0.54
CA THR A 62 -7.64 3.29 -0.11
C THR A 62 -8.51 4.19 -0.96
N LEU A 63 -8.49 4.05 -2.29
CA LEU A 63 -9.36 4.83 -3.18
C LEU A 63 -10.83 4.58 -2.89
N HIS A 64 -11.20 3.31 -2.68
CA HIS A 64 -12.56 2.94 -2.32
C HIS A 64 -12.98 3.53 -0.97
N GLU A 65 -12.12 3.49 0.05
CA GLU A 65 -12.40 4.11 1.35
C GLU A 65 -12.64 5.62 1.25
N TRP A 66 -11.87 6.33 0.42
CA TRP A 66 -12.05 7.77 0.20
C TRP A 66 -13.35 8.11 -0.53
N ASP A 67 -13.73 7.30 -1.52
CA ASP A 67 -15.01 7.44 -2.21
C ASP A 67 -16.18 7.27 -1.23
N HIS A 68 -16.15 6.22 -0.41
CA HIS A 68 -17.15 5.98 0.64
C HIS A 68 -17.18 7.06 1.72
N ALA A 69 -16.03 7.60 2.11
CA ALA A 69 -15.95 8.69 3.07
C ALA A 69 -16.53 10.00 2.49
N SER A 70 -16.32 10.25 1.19
CA SER A 70 -16.84 11.44 0.48
C SER A 70 -18.34 11.34 0.19
N ALA A 71 -18.87 10.12 0.07
CA ALA A 71 -20.30 9.85 -0.08
C ALA A 71 -21.11 10.01 1.21
N LYS A 72 -20.45 10.18 2.38
CA LYS A 72 -21.13 10.56 3.62
C LYS A 72 -21.30 12.08 3.60
N PRO A 73 -22.51 12.62 3.37
CA PRO A 73 -22.72 14.05 3.51
C PRO A 73 -22.36 14.44 4.95
N HIS A 74 -21.54 15.47 5.08
CA HIS A 74 -21.46 16.29 6.27
C HIS A 74 -22.89 16.70 6.64
N HIS A 75 -23.52 15.96 7.55
CA HIS A 75 -24.70 16.45 8.24
C HIS A 75 -24.17 17.49 9.23
N GLU A 76 -23.92 18.69 8.71
CA GLU A 76 -23.76 19.90 9.50
C GLU A 76 -25.11 20.16 10.18
N GLY A 77 -25.30 19.49 11.31
CA GLY A 77 -26.33 19.81 12.27
C GLY A 77 -25.96 21.12 12.96
N GLY A 78 -26.42 22.23 12.38
CA GLY A 78 -26.68 23.46 13.10
C GLY A 78 -26.62 24.70 12.20
N PRO A 79 -27.38 25.78 12.50
CA PRO A 79 -28.27 26.01 13.64
C PRO A 79 -29.72 26.33 13.21
N SER A 80 -30.71 26.14 14.09
CA SER A 80 -31.99 26.88 13.99
C SER A 80 -32.76 26.92 15.31
N ASN A 81 -32.73 28.13 15.88
CA ASN A 81 -33.66 28.82 16.79
C ASN A 81 -34.03 28.22 18.16
#